data_AF-A0A7C3GUN1-F1
#
_entry.id   AF-A0A7C3GUN1-F1
#
_cell.length_a   1.000
_cell.length_b   1.000
_cell.length_c   1.000
_cell.angle_alpha   90.00
_cell.angle_beta   90.00
_cell.angle_gamma   90.00
#
_symmetry.space_group_name_H-M   'P 1'
#
loop_
_entity.id
_entity.type
_entity.pdbx_description
1 polymer ?
#
loop_
_entity_poly.entity_id
_entity_poly.type
_entity_poly.pdbx_seq_one_letter_code
_entity_poly.pdbx_strand_id
1 'polypeptide(L)'
;MKIALVSMPWPLFNRPSVQLGVLKGYLRFRFPEIEVRAFHPYLALARDLGYRDYLRICDSSWLSESLGAGLLFPEKRSSARRLYLRLARREGLDRNYEELLKKIEETLSRYLDHIPWEEFSLVGFSVCL
;
A
#
# COMPACT_ATOMS: atom_id res chain seq x y z
N MET A 1 7.28 -23.68 -8.48
CA MET A 1 7.44 -22.24 -8.72
C MET A 1 6.48 -21.49 -7.81
N LYS A 2 6.88 -20.32 -7.25
CA LYS A 2 5.98 -19.49 -6.43
C LYS A 2 5.81 -18.11 -7.03
N ILE A 3 4.57 -17.60 -6.99
CA ILE A 3 4.20 -16.25 -7.44
C ILE A 3 3.67 -15.46 -6.24
N ALA A 4 4.19 -14.25 -6.06
CA ALA A 4 3.68 -13.27 -5.11
C ALA A 4 2.79 -12.26 -5.83
N LEU A 5 1.60 -12.02 -5.28
CA LEU A 5 0.68 -10.98 -5.74
C LEU A 5 0.52 -9.94 -4.63
N VAL A 6 0.92 -8.70 -4.87
CA VAL A 6 0.98 -7.66 -3.84
C VAL A 6 -0.04 -6.56 -4.14
N SER A 7 -0.92 -6.31 -3.18
CA SER A 7 -1.82 -5.15 -3.20
C SER A 7 -1.13 -4.04 -2.42
N MET A 8 -0.48 -3.13 -3.11
CA MET A 8 0.12 -1.96 -2.45
C MET A 8 -0.97 -1.02 -1.94
N PRO A 9 -0.67 -0.13 -0.97
CA PRO A 9 -1.57 0.96 -0.60
C PRO A 9 -2.00 1.79 -1.83
N TRP A 10 -3.19 2.37 -1.87
CA TRP A 10 -4.08 2.69 -0.74
C TRP A 10 -5.53 2.15 -0.85
N PRO A 11 -5.80 0.85 -1.10
CA PRO A 11 -7.18 0.35 -1.08
C PRO A 11 -7.89 0.55 0.27
N LEU A 12 -9.22 0.62 0.27
CA LEU A 12 -10.03 0.58 1.49
C LEU A 12 -9.78 -0.73 2.27
N PHE A 13 -9.45 -0.62 3.56
CA PHE A 13 -9.04 -1.80 4.36
C PHE A 13 -10.16 -2.85 4.51
N ASN A 14 -11.42 -2.42 4.41
CA ASN A 14 -12.60 -3.27 4.52
C ASN A 14 -13.07 -3.83 3.17
N ARG A 15 -12.31 -3.62 2.09
CA ARG A 15 -12.59 -4.18 0.77
C ARG A 15 -11.47 -5.16 0.38
N PRO A 16 -11.79 -6.43 0.09
CA PRO A 16 -10.80 -7.35 -0.44
C PRO A 16 -10.38 -6.92 -1.85
N SER A 17 -9.12 -7.19 -2.22
CA SER A 17 -8.65 -6.96 -3.59
C SER A 17 -9.26 -8.00 -4.53
N VAL A 18 -10.36 -7.63 -5.19
CA VAL A 18 -11.05 -8.50 -6.17
C VAL A 18 -10.11 -8.88 -7.31
N GLN A 19 -9.29 -7.94 -7.79
CA GLN A 19 -8.31 -8.19 -8.86
C GLN A 19 -7.33 -9.31 -8.49
N LEU A 20 -6.75 -9.25 -7.29
CA LEU A 20 -5.82 -10.30 -6.83
C LEU A 20 -6.54 -11.61 -6.52
N GLY A 21 -7.77 -11.55 -5.98
CA GLY A 21 -8.60 -12.72 -5.74
C GLY A 21 -8.89 -13.49 -7.03
N VAL A 22 -9.33 -12.79 -8.08
CA VAL A 22 -9.62 -13.37 -9.40
C VAL A 22 -8.36 -13.95 -10.03
N LEU A 23 -7.26 -13.18 -10.08
CA LEU A 23 -6.00 -13.65 -10.68
C LEU A 23 -5.43 -14.88 -9.94
N LYS A 24 -5.45 -14.85 -8.60
CA LYS A 24 -5.02 -15.98 -7.77
C LYS A 24 -5.87 -17.23 -8.03
N GLY A 25 -7.19 -17.07 -8.14
CA GLY A 25 -8.10 -18.17 -8.45
C GLY A 25 -7.84 -18.76 -9.84
N TYR A 26 -7.73 -17.89 -10.85
CA TYR A 26 -7.44 -18.30 -12.23
C TYR A 26 -6.10 -19.06 -12.35
N LEU A 27 -5.02 -18.54 -11.74
CA LEU A 27 -3.71 -19.18 -11.79
C LEU A 27 -3.72 -20.55 -11.10
N ARG A 28 -4.37 -20.67 -9.94
CA ARG A 28 -4.52 -21.95 -9.23
C ARG A 28 -5.31 -22.99 -10.02
N PHE A 29 -6.32 -22.54 -10.77
CA PHE A 29 -7.10 -23.43 -11.63
C PHE A 29 -6.31 -23.87 -12.87
N ARG A 30 -5.63 -22.93 -13.54
CA ARG A 30 -4.95 -23.18 -14.81
C ARG A 30 -3.58 -23.87 -14.67
N PHE A 31 -2.91 -23.64 -13.54
CA PHE A 31 -1.55 -24.10 -13.22
C PHE A 31 -1.47 -24.55 -11.74
N PRO A 32 -2.10 -25.69 -11.39
CA PRO A 32 -2.17 -26.17 -10.00
C PRO A 32 -0.81 -26.45 -9.35
N GLU A 33 0.24 -26.64 -10.14
CA GLU A 33 1.63 -26.81 -9.72
C GLU A 33 2.32 -25.51 -9.26
N ILE A 34 1.69 -24.35 -9.53
CA ILE A 34 2.19 -23.04 -9.13
C ILE A 34 1.58 -22.64 -7.79
N GLU A 35 2.43 -22.38 -6.80
CA GLU A 35 1.97 -21.78 -5.55
C GLU A 35 1.78 -20.27 -5.73
N VAL A 36 0.56 -19.79 -5.47
CA VAL A 36 0.24 -18.35 -5.55
C VAL A 36 -0.09 -17.82 -4.15
N ARG A 37 0.71 -16.85 -3.67
CA ARG A 37 0.49 -16.13 -2.41
C ARG A 37 0.10 -14.68 -2.69
N ALA A 38 -0.76 -14.12 -1.83
CA ALA A 38 -1.21 -12.74 -1.94
C ALA A 38 -0.83 -11.98 -0.66
N PHE A 39 -0.27 -10.78 -0.84
CA PHE A 39 0.24 -9.91 0.22
C PHE A 39 -0.51 -8.58 0.18
N HIS A 40 -0.83 -8.07 1.38
CA HIS A 40 -1.71 -6.92 1.55
C HIS A 40 -1.09 -5.95 2.57
N PRO A 41 0.08 -5.34 2.27
CA PRO A 41 0.79 -4.42 3.18
C PRO A 41 -0.09 -3.26 3.68
N TYR A 42 -1.08 -2.84 2.89
CA TYR A 42 -2.03 -1.80 3.27
C TYR A 42 -2.82 -2.12 4.56
N LEU A 43 -3.01 -3.40 4.90
CA LEU A 43 -3.66 -3.79 6.15
C LEU A 43 -2.76 -3.53 7.36
N ALA A 44 -1.45 -3.73 7.22
CA ALA A 44 -0.49 -3.38 8.26
C ALA A 44 -0.44 -1.87 8.47
N LEU A 45 -0.48 -1.09 7.39
CA LEU A 45 -0.61 0.37 7.49
C LEU A 45 -1.91 0.81 8.14
N ALA A 46 -3.05 0.22 7.77
CA ALA A 46 -4.33 0.57 8.38
C ALA A 46 -4.32 0.35 9.90
N ARG A 47 -3.70 -0.74 10.36
CA ARG A 47 -3.50 -1.02 11.78
C ARG A 47 -2.56 -0.02 12.44
N ASP A 48 -1.37 0.19 11.87
CA ASP A 48 -0.32 0.98 12.50
C ASP A 48 -0.62 2.49 12.48
N LEU A 49 -1.28 3.01 11.43
CA LEU A 49 -1.72 4.40 11.34
C LEU A 49 -2.98 4.67 12.18
N GLY A 50 -3.80 3.63 12.38
CA GLY A 50 -5.15 3.72 12.94
C GLY A 50 -6.19 3.87 11.83
N TYR A 51 -7.30 3.13 11.96
CA TYR A 51 -8.30 2.99 10.90
C TYR A 51 -8.93 4.32 10.45
N ARG A 52 -9.13 5.28 11.37
CA ARG A 52 -9.70 6.59 11.04
C ARG A 52 -8.77 7.41 10.13
N ASP A 53 -7.49 7.49 10.50
CA ASP A 53 -6.51 8.25 9.72
C ASP A 53 -6.20 7.55 8.40
N TYR A 54 -6.13 6.22 8.40
CA TYR A 54 -6.00 5.45 7.17
C TYR A 54 -7.17 5.72 6.22
N LEU A 55 -8.42 5.73 6.71
CA LEU A 55 -9.60 6.03 5.89
C LEU A 55 -9.52 7.42 5.27
N ARG A 56 -9.15 8.44 6.04
CA ARG A 56 -8.97 9.81 5.53
C ARG A 56 -7.92 9.87 4.42
N ILE A 57 -6.85 9.08 4.54
CA ILE A 57 -5.80 9.01 3.52
C ILE A 57 -6.32 8.31 2.27
N CYS A 58 -6.86 7.09 2.40
CA CYS A 58 -7.22 6.27 1.25
C CYS A 58 -8.44 6.77 0.47
N ASP A 59 -9.36 7.48 1.11
CA ASP A 59 -10.55 8.05 0.45
C ASP A 59 -10.20 9.29 -0.41
N SER A 60 -8.99 9.83 -0.26
CA SER A 60 -8.50 10.98 -1.02
C SER A 60 -7.29 10.59 -1.86
N SER A 61 -7.51 10.30 -3.16
CA SER A 61 -6.46 9.86 -4.09
C SER A 61 -5.26 10.82 -4.07
N TRP A 62 -5.47 12.13 -4.10
CA TRP A 62 -4.37 13.11 -4.06
C TRP A 62 -3.65 13.20 -2.71
N LEU A 63 -4.33 12.91 -1.60
CA LEU A 63 -3.68 12.84 -0.29
C LEU A 63 -2.79 11.61 -0.20
N SER A 64 -3.31 10.46 -0.64
CA SER A 64 -2.56 9.20 -0.82
C SER A 64 -1.33 9.39 -1.72
N GLU A 65 -1.51 9.99 -2.90
CA GLU A 65 -0.42 10.26 -3.85
C GLU A 65 0.62 11.24 -3.29
N SER A 66 0.21 12.22 -2.47
CA SER A 66 1.18 13.12 -1.83
C SER A 66 2.11 12.37 -0.87
N LEU A 67 1.62 11.35 -0.17
CA LEU A 67 2.44 10.52 0.71
C LEU A 67 3.33 9.58 -0.11
N GLY A 68 2.77 8.93 -1.13
CA GLY A 68 3.54 8.05 -2.04
C GLY A 68 4.67 8.80 -2.75
N ALA A 69 4.39 9.96 -3.31
CA ALA A 69 5.40 10.79 -3.97
C ALA A 69 6.46 11.30 -2.98
N GLY A 70 6.07 11.62 -1.75
CA GLY A 70 6.99 12.02 -0.68
C GLY A 70 7.98 10.93 -0.26
N LEU A 71 7.56 9.66 -0.35
CA LEU A 71 8.39 8.48 -0.07
C LEU A 71 9.32 8.13 -1.24
N LEU A 72 8.78 8.09 -2.46
CA LEU A 72 9.47 7.51 -3.60
C LEU A 72 10.33 8.50 -4.39
N PHE A 73 10.04 9.79 -4.32
CA PHE A 73 10.68 10.83 -5.14
C PHE A 73 11.22 11.96 -4.26
N PRO A 74 12.45 11.84 -3.72
CA PRO A 74 13.05 12.85 -2.84
C PRO A 74 13.00 14.28 -3.42
N GLU A 75 13.18 14.42 -4.73
CA GLU A 75 13.11 15.68 -5.46
C GLU A 75 11.70 16.30 -5.51
N LYS A 76 10.64 15.50 -5.31
CA LYS A 76 9.24 15.96 -5.24
C LYS A 76 8.78 16.23 -3.82
N ARG A 77 9.57 15.89 -2.80
CA ARG A 77 9.16 15.90 -1.38
C ARG A 77 8.60 17.24 -0.92
N SER A 78 9.20 18.37 -1.33
CA SER A 78 8.69 19.70 -0.98
C SER A 78 7.32 20.00 -1.60
N SER A 79 7.09 19.58 -2.85
CA SER A 79 5.81 19.76 -3.55
C SER A 79 4.74 18.84 -2.99
N ALA A 80 5.09 17.59 -2.71
CA ALA A 80 4.25 16.60 -2.05
C ALA A 80 3.80 17.09 -0.66
N ARG A 81 4.72 17.62 0.15
CA ARG A 81 4.41 18.23 1.45
C ARG A 81 3.39 19.36 1.35
N ARG A 82 3.56 20.27 0.39
CA ARG A 82 2.60 21.38 0.20
C ARG A 82 1.20 20.86 -0.17
N LEU A 83 1.13 19.84 -1.03
CA LEU A 83 -0.13 19.21 -1.39
C LEU A 83 -0.78 18.53 -0.17
N TYR A 84 0.00 17.76 0.60
CA TYR A 84 -0.44 17.11 1.82
C TYR A 84 -1.04 18.12 2.80
N LEU A 85 -0.32 19.19 3.16
CA LEU A 85 -0.79 20.17 4.14
C LEU A 85 -2.12 20.82 3.74
N ARG A 86 -2.30 21.06 2.43
CA ARG A 86 -3.55 21.60 1.88
C ARG A 86 -4.72 20.61 2.00
N LEU A 87 -4.47 19.33 1.73
CA LEU A 87 -5.50 18.30 1.70
C LEU A 87 -5.81 17.73 3.09
N ALA A 88 -4.80 17.49 3.91
CA ALA A 88 -4.95 16.94 5.26
C ALA A 88 -5.92 17.76 6.11
N ARG A 89 -5.83 19.10 6.05
CA ARG A 89 -6.78 19.99 6.73
C ARG A 89 -8.23 19.81 6.27
N ARG A 90 -8.44 19.59 4.97
CA ARG A 90 -9.78 19.38 4.38
C ARG A 90 -10.37 18.04 4.81
N GLU A 91 -9.54 16.99 4.85
CA GLU A 91 -9.94 15.64 5.26
C GLU A 91 -9.96 15.45 6.79
N GLY A 92 -9.67 16.51 7.56
CA GLY A 92 -9.63 16.47 9.03
C GLY A 92 -8.49 15.61 9.60
N LEU A 93 -7.43 15.37 8.82
CA LEU A 93 -6.23 14.64 9.22
C LEU A 93 -5.25 15.60 9.90
N ASP A 94 -5.06 15.43 11.21
CA ASP A 94 -4.11 16.21 12.01
C ASP A 94 -2.86 15.36 12.32
N ARG A 95 -2.00 15.22 11.31
CA ARG A 95 -0.74 14.45 11.43
C ARG A 95 0.40 15.24 10.81
N ASN A 96 1.55 15.27 11.48
CA ASN A 96 2.78 15.83 10.92
C ASN A 96 3.20 15.00 9.68
N TYR A 97 3.55 15.70 8.59
CA TYR A 97 3.88 15.06 7.32
C TYR A 97 5.14 14.19 7.42
N GLU A 98 6.21 14.70 8.01
CA GLU A 98 7.49 14.00 8.14
C GLU A 98 7.37 12.75 9.02
N GLU A 99 6.69 12.87 10.16
CA GLU A 99 6.44 11.74 11.07
C GLU A 99 5.55 10.68 10.41
N LEU A 100 4.54 11.10 9.64
CA LEU A 100 3.66 10.20 8.92
C LEU A 100 4.42 9.44 7.82
N LEU A 101 5.25 10.12 7.02
CA LEU A 101 6.09 9.45 6.01
C LEU A 101 7.01 8.41 6.66
N LYS A 102 7.73 8.80 7.72
CA LYS A 102 8.62 7.89 8.45
C LYS A 102 7.85 6.66 8.97
N LYS A 103 6.66 6.87 9.54
CA LYS A 103 5.82 5.76 10.02
C LYS A 103 5.37 4.83 8.89
N ILE A 104 5.00 5.39 7.73
CA ILE A 104 4.60 4.59 6.56
C ILE A 104 5.79 3.75 6.08
N GLU A 105 6.95 4.36 5.92
CA GLU A 105 8.19 3.69 5.52
C GLU A 105 8.54 2.57 6.49
N GLU A 106 8.58 2.83 7.80
CA GLU A 106 8.89 1.83 8.82
C GLU A 106 7.90 0.65 8.82
N THR A 107 6.60 0.92 8.68
CA THR A 107 5.58 -0.14 8.62
C THR A 107 5.70 -0.97 7.35
N LEU A 108 5.91 -0.33 6.20
CA LEU A 108 6.05 -1.02 4.92
C LEU A 108 7.35 -1.84 4.86
N SER A 109 8.49 -1.25 5.22
CA SER A 109 9.77 -1.97 5.26
C SER A 109 9.68 -3.17 6.18
N ARG A 110 9.18 -3.01 7.42
CA ARG A 110 8.99 -4.14 8.33
C ARG A 110 8.10 -5.23 7.75
N TYR A 111 7.01 -4.86 7.07
CA TYR A 111 6.11 -5.84 6.44
C TYR A 111 6.81 -6.59 5.30
N LEU A 112 7.53 -5.87 4.44
CA LEU A 112 8.18 -6.43 3.26
C LEU A 112 9.41 -7.26 3.64
N ASP A 113 10.17 -6.87 4.66
CA ASP A 113 11.36 -7.58 5.14
C ASP A 113 11.04 -8.97 5.75
N HIS A 114 9.79 -9.18 6.18
CA HIS A 114 9.34 -10.49 6.69
C HIS A 114 8.92 -11.48 5.60
N ILE A 115 8.92 -11.06 4.33
CA ILE A 115 8.55 -11.93 3.21
C ILE A 115 9.83 -12.57 2.66
N PRO A 116 9.93 -13.91 2.56
CA PRO A 116 11.09 -14.59 1.99
C PRO A 116 11.05 -14.46 0.45
N TRP A 117 11.44 -13.30 -0.06
CA TRP A 117 11.35 -12.93 -1.48
C TRP A 117 12.09 -13.90 -2.40
N GLU A 118 13.17 -14.49 -1.91
CA GLU A 118 13.99 -15.49 -2.61
C GLU A 118 13.20 -16.78 -2.96
N GLU A 119 12.10 -17.06 -2.27
CA GLU A 119 11.23 -18.20 -2.60
C GLU A 119 10.36 -17.95 -3.83
N PHE A 120 10.22 -16.70 -4.28
CA PHE A 120 9.32 -16.31 -5.36
C PHE A 120 10.07 -16.12 -6.67
N SER A 121 9.54 -16.72 -7.74
CA SER A 121 10.09 -16.57 -9.10
C SER A 121 9.47 -15.40 -9.85
N LEU A 122 8.34 -14.87 -9.38
CA LEU A 122 7.64 -13.73 -9.95
C LEU A 122 6.88 -12.96 -8.86
N VAL A 123 6.95 -11.63 -8.92
CA VAL A 123 6.17 -10.72 -8.07
C VAL A 123 5.34 -9.81 -8.97
N GLY A 124 4.02 -9.82 -8.76
CA GLY A 124 3.08 -8.94 -9.45
C GLY A 124 2.47 -7.93 -8.48
N PHE A 125 2.32 -6.68 -8.91
CA PHE A 125 1.71 -5.61 -8.13
C PHE A 125 0.37 -5.22 -8.75
N SER A 126 -0.66 -5.07 -7.92
CA SER A 126 -1.92 -4.44 -8.33
C SER A 126 -1.82 -2.93 -8.16
N VAL A 127 -2.35 -2.20 -9.13
CA VAL A 127 -2.55 -0.75 -9.06
C VAL A 127 -4.06 -0.52 -8.87
N CYS A 128 -4.42 0.05 -7.72
CA CYS A 128 -5.76 0.57 -7.47
C CYS A 128 -5.66 2.08 -7.31
N LEU A 129 -6.39 2.82 -8.14
CA LEU A 129 -6.62 4.26 -8.03
C LEU A 129 -8.03 4.51 -7.48
#